data_AF-A0A2E6Y4A4-F1
#
_entry.id   AF-A0A2E6Y4A4-F1
#
_cell.length_a   1.000
_cell.length_b   1.000
_cell.length_c   1.000
_cell.angle_alpha   90.00
_cell.angle_beta   90.00
_cell.angle_gamma   90.00
#
_symmetry.space_group_name_H-M   'P 1'
#
loop_
_entity.id
_entity.type
_entity.pdbx_description
1 polymer ?
#
loop_
_entity_poly.entity_id
_entity_poly.type
_entity_poly.pdbx_seq_one_letter_code
_entity_poly.pdbx_strand_id
1 'polypeptide(L)'
;MKPFDARLRRVTPSHEELVRRYELFRTVVEFLAALTFIIGSVLFFYDSLQYAGTWLFVIGSILFAVRPSIRLALELHLASLPVPDEFRPYGAPREEDEL
;
A
#
# COMPACT_ATOMS: atom_id res chain seq x y z
N MET A 1 -0.37 -20.78 2.75
CA MET A 1 -0.37 -19.50 3.49
C MET A 1 -1.65 -18.74 3.14
N LYS A 2 -2.42 -18.24 4.11
CA LYS A 2 -3.59 -17.40 3.80
C LYS A 2 -3.08 -16.01 3.43
N PRO A 3 -3.40 -15.47 2.24
CA PRO A 3 -3.18 -14.05 2.00
C PRO A 3 -3.96 -13.26 3.05
N PHE A 4 -3.46 -12.11 3.49
CA PHE A 4 -4.08 -11.22 4.48
C PHE A 4 -4.01 -11.62 5.97
N ASP A 5 -3.09 -12.50 6.39
CA ASP A 5 -2.92 -12.76 7.83
C ASP A 5 -2.28 -11.57 8.55
N ALA A 6 -3.08 -10.85 9.35
CA ALA A 6 -2.65 -9.65 10.07
C ALA A 6 -1.54 -9.92 11.10
N ARG A 7 -1.38 -11.18 11.53
CA ARG A 7 -0.37 -11.57 12.52
C ARG A 7 1.05 -11.43 11.97
N LEU A 8 1.25 -11.63 10.67
CA LEU A 8 2.57 -11.56 10.01
C LEU A 8 3.19 -10.15 10.02
N ARG A 9 2.38 -9.10 10.27
CA ARG A 9 2.84 -7.71 10.23
C ARG A 9 3.75 -7.31 11.39
N ARG A 10 3.81 -8.12 12.46
CA ARG A 10 4.58 -7.85 13.70
C ARG A 10 5.50 -9.00 14.12
N VAL A 11 5.72 -9.97 13.23
CA VAL A 11 6.46 -11.21 13.54
C VAL A 11 7.94 -10.97 13.81
N THR A 12 8.53 -9.96 13.17
CA THR A 12 9.95 -9.63 13.35
C THR A 12 10.13 -8.12 13.25
N PRO A 13 11.08 -7.50 13.97
CA PRO A 13 11.38 -6.07 13.86
C PRO A 13 11.64 -5.61 12.40
N SER A 14 12.16 -6.50 11.54
CA SER A 14 12.35 -6.23 10.11
C SER A 14 11.03 -6.09 9.33
N HIS A 15 9.97 -6.81 9.73
CA HIS A 15 8.64 -6.72 9.11
C HIS A 15 7.92 -5.43 9.54
N GLU A 16 8.09 -5.00 10.80
CA GLU A 16 7.47 -3.78 11.30
C GLU A 16 8.02 -2.52 10.62
N GLU A 17 9.35 -2.42 10.41
CA GLU A 17 9.95 -1.27 9.73
C GLU A 17 9.53 -1.20 8.25
N LEU A 18 9.38 -2.36 7.59
CA LEU A 18 8.88 -2.44 6.22
C LEU A 18 7.44 -1.92 6.13
N VAL A 19 6.53 -2.43 6.97
CA VAL A 19 5.12 -2.00 7.02
C VAL A 19 5.04 -0.50 7.26
N ARG A 20 5.80 0.02 8.23
CA ARG A 20 5.82 1.44 8.58
C ARG A 20 6.26 2.33 7.41
N ARG A 21 7.28 1.92 6.65
CA ARG A 21 7.76 2.67 5.47
C ARG A 21 6.72 2.69 4.35
N TYR A 22 6.06 1.56 4.08
CA TYR A 22 4.97 1.47 3.11
C TYR A 22 3.75 2.31 3.52
N GLU A 23 3.40 2.32 4.82
CA GLU A 23 2.32 3.15 5.34
C GLU A 23 2.62 4.64 5.22
N LEU A 24 3.85 5.07 5.55
CA LEU A 24 4.25 6.47 5.39
C LEU A 24 4.18 6.91 3.92
N PHE A 25 4.73 6.11 3.00
CA PHE A 25 4.69 6.43 1.58
C PHE A 25 3.25 6.50 1.05
N ARG A 26 2.39 5.56 1.47
CA ARG A 26 0.96 5.58 1.15
C ARG A 26 0.30 6.87 1.64
N THR A 27 0.53 7.27 2.89
CA THR A 27 -0.06 8.49 3.45
C THR A 27 0.40 9.75 2.70
N VAL A 28 1.68 9.84 2.33
CA VAL A 28 2.19 10.96 1.52
C VAL A 28 1.49 11.01 0.17
N VAL A 29 1.36 9.89 -0.54
CA VAL A 29 0.69 9.83 -1.84
C VAL A 29 -0.80 10.17 -1.74
N GLU A 30 -1.49 9.67 -0.72
CA GLU A 30 -2.90 10.00 -0.44
C GLU A 30 -3.09 11.51 -0.21
N PHE A 31 -2.19 12.13 0.55
CA PHE A 31 -2.23 13.56 0.83
C PHE A 31 -2.00 14.39 -0.43
N LEU A 32 -1.02 14.01 -1.26
CA LEU A 32 -0.76 14.67 -2.54
C LEU A 32 -1.95 14.54 -3.50
N ALA A 33 -2.58 13.36 -3.57
CA ALA A 33 -3.80 13.15 -4.35
C ALA A 33 -4.91 14.11 -3.90
N ALA A 34 -5.19 14.16 -2.59
CA ALA A 34 -6.19 15.05 -2.03
C ALA A 34 -5.90 16.52 -2.35
N LEU A 35 -4.65 16.95 -2.20
CA LEU A 35 -4.24 18.33 -2.51
C LEU A 35 -4.46 18.67 -3.99
N THR A 36 -4.05 17.79 -4.90
CA THR A 36 -4.26 18.01 -6.35
C THR A 36 -5.74 18.09 -6.71
N PHE A 37 -6.60 17.27 -6.10
CA PHE A 37 -8.05 17.36 -6.32
C PHE A 37 -8.66 18.65 -5.77
N ILE A 38 -8.25 19.08 -4.57
CA ILE A 38 -8.74 20.33 -3.98
C ILE A 38 -8.33 21.52 -4.86
N ILE A 39 -7.05 21.61 -5.23
CA ILE A 39 -6.56 22.70 -6.08
C ILE A 39 -7.24 22.65 -7.45
N GLY A 40 -7.32 21.47 -8.09
CA GLY A 40 -8.01 21.30 -9.36
C GLY A 40 -9.48 21.72 -9.28
N SER A 41 -10.17 21.42 -8.17
CA SER A 41 -11.56 21.81 -7.95
C SER A 41 -11.71 23.32 -7.87
N VAL A 42 -10.77 23.99 -7.21
CA VAL A 42 -10.74 25.46 -7.16
C VAL A 42 -10.48 26.07 -8.55
N LEU A 43 -9.60 25.46 -9.36
CA LEU A 43 -9.33 25.96 -10.71
C LEU A 43 -10.55 25.88 -11.63
N PHE A 44 -11.44 24.91 -11.43
CA PHE A 44 -12.66 24.77 -12.23
C PHE A 44 -13.66 25.93 -12.07
N PHE A 45 -13.53 26.80 -11.05
CA PHE A 45 -14.32 28.02 -10.94
C PHE A 45 -13.95 29.11 -11.95
N TYR A 46 -12.83 28.96 -12.68
CA TYR A 46 -12.35 29.94 -13.64
C TYR A 46 -12.19 29.29 -15.01
N ASP A 47 -12.93 29.75 -16.01
CA ASP A 47 -12.89 29.20 -17.38
C ASP A 47 -11.47 29.18 -17.97
N SER A 48 -10.65 30.19 -17.67
CA SER A 48 -9.26 30.27 -18.12
C SER A 48 -8.32 29.24 -17.49
N LEU A 49 -8.69 28.65 -16.34
CA LEU A 49 -7.85 27.71 -15.59
C LEU A 49 -8.36 26.26 -15.69
N GLN A 50 -9.48 26.01 -16.36
CA GLN A 50 -10.06 24.67 -16.46
C GLN A 50 -9.09 23.65 -17.07
N TYR A 51 -8.31 24.03 -18.09
CA TYR A 51 -7.31 23.14 -18.68
C TYR A 51 -6.26 22.65 -17.66
N ALA A 52 -5.78 23.56 -16.80
CA ALA A 52 -4.87 23.21 -15.71
C ALA A 52 -5.58 22.38 -14.63
N GLY A 53 -6.83 22.71 -14.31
CA GLY A 53 -7.68 21.95 -13.38
C GLY A 53 -7.89 20.50 -13.82
N THR A 54 -8.14 20.26 -15.11
CA THR A 54 -8.27 18.92 -15.69
C THR A 54 -7.01 18.09 -15.48
N TRP A 55 -5.82 18.65 -15.75
CA TRP A 55 -4.57 17.94 -15.54
C TRP A 55 -4.29 17.64 -14.07
N LEU A 56 -4.61 18.56 -13.15
CA LEU A 56 -4.51 18.30 -11.71
C LEU A 56 -5.41 17.13 -11.29
N PHE A 57 -6.61 17.03 -11.85
CA PHE A 57 -7.50 15.89 -11.59
C PHE A 57 -6.96 14.58 -12.17
N VAL A 58 -6.37 14.60 -13.36
CA VAL A 58 -5.73 13.40 -13.93
C VAL A 58 -4.57 12.93 -13.05
N ILE A 59 -3.69 13.86 -12.65
CA ILE A 59 -2.56 13.55 -11.75
C ILE A 59 -3.07 13.03 -10.40
N GLY A 60 -4.05 13.71 -9.80
CA GLY A 60 -4.68 13.29 -8.55
C GLY A 60 -5.32 11.90 -8.65
N SER A 61 -5.93 11.57 -9.78
CA SER A 61 -6.53 10.25 -10.03
C SER A 61 -5.48 9.16 -10.10
N ILE A 62 -4.35 9.42 -10.77
CA ILE A 62 -3.23 8.49 -10.82
C ILE A 62 -2.66 8.27 -9.40
N LEU A 63 -2.41 9.35 -8.65
CA LEU A 63 -1.93 9.25 -7.26
C LEU A 63 -2.92 8.50 -6.36
N PHE A 64 -4.22 8.75 -6.51
CA PHE A 64 -5.25 8.05 -5.76
C PHE A 64 -5.28 6.54 -6.06
N ALA A 65 -5.05 6.16 -7.32
CA ALA A 65 -4.96 4.75 -7.73
C ALA A 65 -3.73 4.02 -7.17
N VAL A 66 -2.67 4.72 -6.79
CA VAL A 66 -1.48 4.12 -6.16
C VAL A 66 -1.81 3.51 -4.79
N ARG A 67 -2.83 4.02 -4.09
CA ARG A 67 -3.25 3.53 -2.76
C ARG A 67 -3.56 2.02 -2.72
N PRO A 68 -4.50 1.49 -3.53
CA PRO A 68 -4.73 0.04 -3.58
C PRO A 68 -3.50 -0.73 -4.08
N SER A 69 -2.68 -0.16 -4.96
CA SER A 69 -1.47 -0.79 -5.48
C SER A 69 -0.41 -1.02 -4.40
N ILE A 70 -0.19 -0.04 -3.51
CA ILE A 70 0.74 -0.17 -2.38
C ILE A 70 0.29 -1.29 -1.43
N ARG A 71 -1.00 -1.37 -1.12
CA ARG A 71 -1.53 -2.41 -0.24
C ARG A 71 -1.31 -3.80 -0.85
N LEU A 72 -1.62 -3.95 -2.14
CA LEU A 72 -1.41 -5.21 -2.86
C LEU A 72 0.07 -5.60 -2.88
N ALA A 73 0.97 -4.64 -3.18
CA ALA A 73 2.41 -4.89 -3.19
C ALA A 73 2.95 -5.34 -1.82
N LEU A 74 2.49 -4.70 -0.74
CA LEU A 74 2.86 -5.09 0.63
C LEU A 74 2.39 -6.51 0.96
N GLU A 75 1.15 -6.86 0.60
CA GLU A 75 0.59 -8.18 0.85
C GLU A 75 1.33 -9.28 0.06
N LEU A 76 1.72 -9.00 -1.19
CA LEU A 76 2.56 -9.89 -1.98
C LEU A 76 3.96 -10.06 -1.38
N HIS A 77 4.58 -8.97 -0.93
CA HIS A 77 5.92 -9.01 -0.33
C HIS A 77 5.92 -9.77 1.00
N LEU A 78 4.89 -9.61 1.83
CA LEU A 78 4.71 -10.37 3.07
C LEU A 78 4.44 -11.86 2.79
N ALA A 79 3.72 -12.19 1.72
CA ALA A 79 3.49 -13.57 1.32
C ALA A 79 4.76 -14.29 0.83
N SER A 80 5.76 -13.55 0.37
CA SER A 80 7.03 -14.13 -0.11
C SER A 80 8.10 -14.33 0.98
N LEU A 81 7.89 -13.80 2.19
CA LEU A 81 8.88 -13.95 3.28
C LEU A 81 8.70 -15.29 4.01
N PRO A 82 9.80 -16.01 4.32
CA PRO A 82 9.74 -17.26 5.08
C PRO A 82 9.22 -16.97 6.48
N VAL A 83 8.14 -17.66 6.87
CA VAL A 83 7.50 -17.49 8.18
C VAL A 83 8.32 -18.28 9.21
N PRO A 84 8.84 -17.64 10.28
CA PRO A 84 9.51 -18.33 11.37
C PRO A 84 8.61 -19.42 11.98
N ASP A 85 9.18 -20.58 12.31
CA ASP A 85 8.43 -21.76 12.77
C ASP A 85 7.57 -21.51 14.02
N GLU A 86 7.96 -20.54 14.85
CA GLU A 86 7.19 -20.06 16.02
C GLU A 86 5.81 -19.48 15.66
N PHE A 87 5.61 -19.03 14.41
CA PHE A 87 4.33 -18.51 13.90
C PHE A 87 3.62 -19.49 12.96
N ARG A 88 4.13 -20.71 12.76
CA ARG A 88 3.36 -21.74 12.04
C ARG A 88 2.16 -22.17 12.90
N PRO A 89 0.97 -22.33 12.31
CA PRO A 89 -0.12 -23.04 12.95
C PRO A 89 0.35 -24.45 13.36
N TYR A 90 0.09 -24.84 14.60
CA TYR A 90 0.43 -26.17 15.11
C TYR A 90 -0.17 -27.26 14.18
N GLY A 91 0.68 -28.01 13.49
CA GLY A 91 0.29 -29.04 12.52
C GLY A 91 0.57 -28.74 11.03
N ALA A 92 1.27 -27.66 10.69
CA ALA A 92 1.78 -27.48 9.32
C ALA A 92 2.98 -28.42 9.06
N PRO A 93 2.94 -29.28 8.02
CA PRO A 93 4.05 -30.19 7.71
C PRO A 93 5.34 -29.40 7.41
N ARG A 94 6.51 -29.89 7.83
CA ARG A 94 7.79 -29.32 7.37
C ARG A 94 8.02 -29.83 5.94
N GLU A 95 8.54 -28.99 5.06
CA GLU A 95 9.07 -29.45 3.76
C GLU A 95 10.18 -30.50 3.94
N GLU A 96 10.84 -30.51 5.11
CA GLU A 96 11.81 -31.54 5.51
C GLU A 96 11.16 -32.87 5.94
N ASP A 97 9.86 -32.90 6.26
CA ASP A 97 9.14 -34.13 6.65
C ASP A 97 8.59 -34.88 5.42
N GLU A 98 8.70 -34.31 4.21
CA GLU A 98 8.28 -34.91 2.94
C GLU A 98 9.44 -35.54 2.14
N LEU A 99 10.67 -35.53 2.67
CA LEU A 99 11.87 -36.17 2.11
C LEU A 99 12.30 -37.40 2.93
#